data_AF-A0A315XGW4-F1
#
_entry.id   AF-A0A315XGW4-F1
#
_cell.length_a   1.000
_cell.length_b   1.000
_cell.length_c   1.000
_cell.angle_alpha   90.00
_cell.angle_beta   90.00
_cell.angle_gamma   90.00
#
_symmetry.space_group_name_H-M   'P 1'
#
loop_
_entity.id
_entity.type
_entity.pdbx_description
1 polymer ?
#
loop_
_entity_poly.entity_id
_entity_poly.type
_entity_poly.pdbx_seq_one_letter_code
_entity_poly.pdbx_strand_id
1 'polypeptide(L)'
;MKEDYYITQDGGLTRHENTVYFENDNTRRTLPINKIYSIYAYGRLSFSSGVVDYLAKSGIPIHFFNFYGFYEGSFYPRETLISGDLTVKQASNYLDSAKRLILAKSFVEGACGNILRNLNYYAREMKSLEAHIEGIESEIARLPGTTTIPEVMNVEGRIRNLYYIALDEIFPENYRIIKRSRMPPANRMNTLISFGNSLIYTTTLSEIYNTQLNPTISFLHEPFERRFSLALDVSEIFKPIIIDRIILKLVNKNMLDDDCFRGEIGDMLLSEKGKKLFLTEYNEKLSTTIKHRGLEQNVSFKRLIRLELYKLVKHCLGEKDYKPLIMWW
;
A
#
# COMPACT_ATOMS: atom_id res chain seq x y z
N MET A 1 -12.29 -16.27 -7.60
CA MET A 1 -11.81 -15.30 -6.59
C MET A 1 -12.35 -13.94 -6.97
N LYS A 2 -12.71 -13.06 -6.02
CA LYS A 2 -13.07 -11.68 -6.35
C LYS A 2 -11.80 -10.88 -6.68
N GLU A 3 -11.89 -9.93 -7.61
CA GLU A 3 -10.76 -9.15 -8.14
C GLU A 3 -11.02 -7.65 -8.02
N ASP A 4 -9.93 -6.87 -7.97
CA ASP A 4 -10.02 -5.41 -7.94
C ASP A 4 -10.34 -4.88 -9.35
N TYR A 5 -11.32 -3.97 -9.45
CA TYR A 5 -11.80 -3.44 -10.73
C TYR A 5 -11.40 -1.97 -10.90
N TYR A 6 -10.73 -1.66 -12.00
CA TYR A 6 -10.15 -0.33 -12.24
C TYR A 6 -10.95 0.42 -13.30
N ILE A 7 -11.42 1.62 -12.94
CA ILE A 7 -12.10 2.55 -13.84
C ILE A 7 -11.19 3.76 -14.03
N THR A 8 -10.51 3.81 -15.17
CA THR A 8 -9.59 4.91 -15.50
C THR A 8 -10.19 5.93 -16.45
N GLN A 9 -11.33 5.62 -17.07
CA GLN A 9 -12.07 6.51 -17.95
C GLN A 9 -13.15 7.28 -17.18
N ASP A 10 -13.43 8.49 -17.65
CA ASP A 10 -14.54 9.30 -17.16
C ASP A 10 -15.88 8.66 -17.57
N GLY A 11 -16.88 8.74 -16.70
CA GLY A 11 -18.21 8.17 -16.94
C GLY A 11 -19.11 8.11 -15.72
N GLY A 12 -20.20 7.35 -15.84
CA GLY A 12 -21.18 7.12 -14.79
C GLY A 12 -21.38 5.64 -14.50
N LEU A 13 -21.72 5.32 -13.25
CA LEU A 13 -22.32 4.04 -12.88
C LEU A 13 -23.83 4.19 -12.74
N THR A 14 -24.57 3.39 -13.50
CA THR A 14 -26.02 3.28 -13.41
C THR A 14 -26.41 1.85 -13.03
N ARG A 15 -27.56 1.70 -12.38
CA ARG A 15 -28.10 0.39 -12.01
C ARG A 15 -29.43 0.19 -12.69
N HIS A 16 -29.57 -0.92 -13.40
CA HIS A 16 -30.84 -1.43 -13.89
C HIS A 16 -31.04 -2.82 -13.28
N GLU A 17 -32.07 -2.95 -12.43
CA GLU A 17 -32.37 -4.17 -11.67
C GLU A 17 -31.16 -4.67 -10.85
N ASN A 18 -30.57 -5.81 -11.20
CA ASN A 18 -29.43 -6.41 -10.49
C ASN A 18 -28.10 -6.22 -11.25
N THR A 19 -28.10 -5.41 -12.31
CA THR A 19 -26.93 -5.15 -13.13
C THR A 19 -26.48 -3.70 -12.98
N VAL A 20 -25.19 -3.52 -12.72
CA VAL A 20 -24.54 -2.21 -12.73
C VAL A 20 -23.85 -2.04 -14.08
N TYR A 21 -24.02 -0.88 -14.69
CA TYR A 21 -23.39 -0.51 -15.95
C TYR A 21 -22.41 0.63 -15.70
N PHE A 22 -21.28 0.60 -16.40
CA PHE A 22 -20.45 1.76 -16.62
C PHE A 22 -20.79 2.33 -17.99
N GLU A 23 -21.06 3.63 -18.03
CA GLU A 23 -21.55 4.36 -19.19
C GLU A 23 -20.73 5.64 -19.38
N ASN A 24 -20.26 5.87 -20.60
CA ASN A 24 -19.77 7.16 -21.08
C ASN A 24 -20.21 7.38 -22.54
N ASP A 25 -19.84 8.51 -23.14
CA ASP A 25 -20.29 8.88 -24.49
C ASP A 25 -19.98 7.81 -25.56
N ASN A 26 -18.95 6.99 -25.33
CA ASN A 26 -18.44 6.03 -26.32
C ASN A 26 -18.72 4.57 -25.96
N THR A 27 -19.01 4.26 -24.70
CA THR A 27 -19.06 2.88 -24.22
C THR A 27 -20.13 2.68 -23.15
N ARG A 28 -20.83 1.54 -23.25
CA ARG A 28 -21.71 1.01 -22.22
C ARG A 28 -21.32 -0.43 -21.95
N ARG A 29 -20.92 -0.74 -20.71
CA ARG A 29 -20.50 -2.09 -20.33
C ARG A 29 -21.02 -2.49 -18.96
N THR A 30 -21.36 -3.76 -18.80
CA THR A 30 -21.79 -4.34 -17.53
C THR A 30 -20.60 -4.53 -16.58
N LEU A 31 -20.80 -4.22 -15.29
CA LEU A 31 -19.87 -4.56 -14.22
C LEU A 31 -20.28 -5.90 -13.60
N PRO A 32 -19.40 -6.91 -13.58
CA PRO A 32 -19.68 -8.20 -12.95
C PRO A 32 -19.54 -8.11 -11.43
N ILE A 33 -20.49 -7.44 -10.75
CA ILE A 33 -20.41 -7.08 -9.32
C ILE A 33 -20.05 -8.28 -8.42
N ASN A 34 -20.56 -9.47 -8.69
CA ASN A 34 -20.24 -10.70 -7.93
C ASN A 34 -18.76 -11.10 -7.97
N LYS A 35 -18.02 -10.66 -8.98
CA LYS A 35 -16.58 -10.91 -9.15
C LYS A 35 -15.72 -9.76 -8.65
N ILE A 36 -16.31 -8.63 -8.26
CA ILE A 36 -15.56 -7.44 -7.84
C ILE A 36 -15.32 -7.49 -6.33
N TYR A 37 -14.07 -7.24 -5.94
CA TYR A 37 -13.66 -7.08 -4.56
C TYR A 37 -13.75 -5.62 -4.13
N SER A 38 -13.03 -4.75 -4.83
CA SER A 38 -13.02 -3.29 -4.64
C SER A 38 -13.01 -2.60 -6.01
N ILE A 39 -13.54 -1.37 -6.08
CA ILE A 39 -13.49 -0.53 -7.28
C ILE A 39 -12.49 0.60 -7.07
N TYR A 40 -11.61 0.84 -8.04
CA TYR A 40 -10.64 1.92 -8.05
C TYR A 40 -11.00 2.93 -9.14
N ALA A 41 -11.49 4.11 -8.74
CA ALA A 41 -11.94 5.17 -9.62
C ALA A 41 -10.83 6.21 -9.83
N TYR A 42 -10.10 6.06 -10.93
CA TYR A 42 -9.07 7.00 -11.40
C TYR A 42 -9.60 8.02 -12.41
N GLY A 43 -10.70 7.71 -13.09
CA GLY A 43 -11.45 8.66 -13.91
C GLY A 43 -12.51 9.41 -13.10
N ARG A 44 -13.06 10.48 -13.68
CA ARG A 44 -14.21 11.21 -13.11
C ARG A 44 -15.44 10.31 -13.16
N LEU A 45 -15.86 9.84 -11.98
CA LEU A 45 -16.96 8.89 -11.87
C LEU A 45 -18.17 9.51 -11.18
N SER A 46 -19.31 9.49 -11.86
CA SER A 46 -20.63 9.75 -11.27
C SER A 46 -21.34 8.42 -10.96
N PHE A 47 -22.30 8.41 -10.03
CA PHE A 47 -23.09 7.21 -9.78
C PHE A 47 -24.46 7.55 -9.19
N SER A 48 -25.47 6.73 -9.50
CA SER A 48 -26.80 6.87 -8.89
C SER A 48 -26.85 6.27 -7.48
N SER A 49 -27.78 6.73 -6.65
CA SER A 49 -27.99 6.19 -5.29
C SER A 49 -28.27 4.68 -5.28
N GLY A 50 -28.93 4.16 -6.32
CA GLY A 50 -29.18 2.73 -6.48
C GLY A 50 -27.91 1.88 -6.67
N VAL A 51 -26.86 2.45 -7.26
CA VAL A 51 -25.53 1.80 -7.33
C VAL A 51 -24.89 1.75 -5.95
N VAL A 52 -24.94 2.85 -5.19
CA VAL A 52 -24.41 2.92 -3.82
C VAL A 52 -25.07 1.87 -2.92
N ASP A 53 -26.41 1.78 -2.95
CA ASP A 53 -27.15 0.75 -2.22
C ASP A 53 -26.69 -0.68 -2.58
N TYR A 54 -26.50 -0.96 -3.87
CA TYR A 54 -26.13 -2.29 -4.32
C TYR A 54 -24.70 -2.67 -3.92
N LEU A 55 -23.75 -1.74 -4.09
CA LEU A 55 -22.37 -1.94 -3.68
C LEU A 55 -22.25 -2.07 -2.16
N ALA A 56 -23.01 -1.29 -1.40
CA ALA A 56 -23.08 -1.41 0.05
C ALA A 56 -23.55 -2.80 0.50
N LYS A 57 -24.66 -3.29 -0.07
CA LYS A 57 -25.18 -4.65 0.21
C LYS A 57 -24.22 -5.75 -0.21
N SER A 58 -23.42 -5.51 -1.26
CA SER A 58 -22.42 -6.45 -1.77
C SER A 58 -21.08 -6.38 -1.02
N GLY A 59 -20.92 -5.43 -0.09
CA GLY A 59 -19.68 -5.19 0.65
C GLY A 59 -18.52 -4.72 -0.22
N ILE A 60 -18.79 -4.02 -1.33
CA ILE A 60 -17.78 -3.56 -2.29
C ILE A 60 -17.49 -2.07 -2.08
N PRO A 61 -16.27 -1.69 -1.67
CA PRO A 61 -15.87 -0.30 -1.56
C PRO A 61 -15.50 0.32 -2.91
N ILE A 62 -15.54 1.65 -2.97
CA ILE A 62 -14.98 2.43 -4.07
C ILE A 62 -13.89 3.35 -3.49
N HIS A 63 -12.68 3.27 -4.05
CA HIS A 63 -11.58 4.17 -3.75
C HIS A 63 -11.46 5.23 -4.85
N PHE A 64 -11.33 6.50 -4.45
CA PHE A 64 -11.23 7.65 -5.34
C PHE A 64 -9.83 8.23 -5.30
N PHE A 65 -9.36 8.67 -6.46
CA PHE A 65 -8.04 9.25 -6.63
C PHE A 65 -8.14 10.59 -7.38
N ASN A 66 -7.25 11.53 -7.06
CA ASN A 66 -7.19 12.80 -7.79
C ASN A 66 -6.52 12.65 -9.16
N PHE A 67 -6.40 13.77 -9.87
CA PHE A 67 -5.76 13.85 -11.19
C PHE A 67 -4.34 13.25 -11.21
N TYR A 68 -3.62 13.34 -10.10
CA TYR A 68 -2.26 12.81 -9.93
C TYR A 68 -2.21 11.33 -9.53
N GLY A 69 -3.37 10.69 -9.34
CA GLY A 69 -3.46 9.32 -8.87
C GLY A 69 -3.21 9.16 -7.37
N PHE A 70 -3.21 10.26 -6.60
CA PHE A 70 -3.19 10.18 -5.14
C PHE A 70 -4.57 9.83 -4.62
N TYR A 71 -4.59 9.02 -3.58
CA TYR A 71 -5.81 8.69 -2.85
C TYR A 71 -6.46 9.97 -2.27
N GLU A 72 -7.75 10.15 -2.54
CA GLU A 72 -8.57 11.26 -2.00
C GLU A 72 -9.55 10.78 -0.93
N GLY A 73 -10.11 9.58 -1.10
CA GLY A 73 -11.15 9.09 -0.22
C GLY A 73 -11.70 7.74 -0.65
N SER A 74 -12.54 7.18 0.20
CA SER A 74 -13.25 5.94 -0.11
C SER A 74 -14.72 6.08 0.25
N PHE A 75 -15.59 5.57 -0.61
CA PHE A 75 -16.88 5.08 -0.17
C PHE A 75 -16.66 3.69 0.41
N TYR A 76 -16.91 3.54 1.72
CA TYR A 76 -16.87 2.25 2.38
C TYR A 76 -18.29 1.82 2.79
N PRO A 77 -18.73 0.60 2.44
CA PRO A 77 -19.98 0.04 2.95
C PRO A 77 -20.03 0.04 4.47
N ARG A 78 -21.24 -0.05 5.03
CA ARG A 78 -21.43 -0.22 6.48
C ARG A 78 -20.57 -1.38 6.99
N GLU A 79 -19.81 -1.12 8.05
CA GLU A 79 -18.98 -2.12 8.70
C GLU A 79 -19.82 -3.31 9.18
N THR A 80 -19.32 -4.53 8.94
CA THR A 80 -19.99 -5.78 9.30
C THR A 80 -19.23 -6.54 10.39
N LEU A 81 -17.91 -6.38 10.45
CA LEU A 81 -17.02 -7.05 11.40
C LEU A 81 -16.68 -6.15 12.59
N ILE A 82 -17.70 -5.70 13.32
CA ILE A 82 -17.50 -4.76 14.43
C ILE A 82 -17.16 -5.54 15.71
N SER A 83 -16.13 -5.10 16.44
CA SER A 83 -15.82 -5.60 17.78
C SER A 83 -15.50 -4.44 18.72
N GLY A 84 -16.42 -4.18 19.66
CA GLY A 84 -16.23 -3.15 20.68
C GLY A 84 -15.04 -3.46 21.58
N ASP A 85 -14.88 -4.72 22.00
CA ASP A 85 -13.77 -5.15 22.84
C ASP A 85 -12.41 -4.90 22.16
N LEU A 86 -12.24 -5.36 20.91
CA LEU A 86 -10.98 -5.12 20.19
C LEU A 86 -10.71 -3.63 20.00
N THR A 87 -11.73 -2.83 19.70
CA THR A 87 -11.56 -1.37 19.53
C THR A 87 -11.03 -0.73 20.83
N VAL A 88 -11.60 -1.10 21.99
CA VAL A 88 -11.13 -0.64 23.30
C VAL A 88 -9.69 -1.10 23.56
N LYS A 89 -9.35 -2.35 23.24
CA LYS A 89 -7.99 -2.88 23.41
C LYS A 89 -6.98 -2.21 22.47
N GLN A 90 -7.35 -1.93 21.23
CA GLN A 90 -6.52 -1.20 20.27
C GLN A 90 -6.24 0.23 20.76
N ALA A 91 -7.27 0.94 21.24
CA ALA A 91 -7.12 2.25 21.86
C ALA A 91 -6.25 2.20 23.12
N SER A 92 -6.42 1.18 23.96
CA SER A 92 -5.59 0.99 25.16
C SER A 92 -4.11 0.79 24.83
N ASN A 93 -3.78 0.06 23.76
CA ASN A 93 -2.40 -0.10 23.29
C ASN A 93 -1.83 1.21 22.72
N TYR A 94 -2.66 2.09 22.17
CA TYR A 94 -2.22 3.42 21.71
C TYR A 94 -1.97 4.38 22.88
N LEU A 95 -2.86 4.40 23.88
CA LEU A 95 -2.78 5.29 25.04
C LEU A 95 -1.63 4.94 25.99
N ASP A 96 -1.25 3.66 26.06
CA ASP A 96 -0.08 3.18 26.79
C ASP A 96 1.19 3.42 25.95
N SER A 97 2.02 4.37 26.39
CA SER A 97 3.22 4.80 25.65
C SER A 97 4.21 3.65 25.40
N ALA A 98 4.36 2.72 26.34
CA ALA A 98 5.28 1.59 26.19
C ALA A 98 4.75 0.60 25.16
N LYS A 99 3.46 0.27 25.21
CA LYS A 99 2.82 -0.63 24.22
C LYS A 99 2.81 -0.04 22.82
N ARG A 100 2.47 1.25 22.70
CA ARG A 100 2.50 1.98 21.43
C ARG A 100 3.89 1.95 20.82
N LEU A 101 4.92 2.20 21.64
CA LEU A 101 6.31 2.21 21.19
C LEU A 101 6.77 0.85 20.69
N ILE A 102 6.37 -0.25 21.33
CA ILE A 102 6.66 -1.62 20.87
C ILE A 102 6.12 -1.82 19.45
N LEU A 103 4.85 -1.52 19.22
CA LEU A 103 4.22 -1.68 17.90
C LEU A 103 4.85 -0.77 16.85
N ALA A 104 5.10 0.49 17.19
CA ALA A 104 5.75 1.44 16.28
C ALA A 104 7.14 0.95 15.83
N LYS A 105 7.97 0.46 16.78
CA LYS A 105 9.27 -0.15 16.47
C LYS A 105 9.10 -1.37 15.56
N SER A 106 8.14 -2.25 15.86
CA SER A 106 7.90 -3.44 15.03
C SER A 106 7.51 -3.11 13.58
N PHE A 107 6.76 -2.04 13.31
CA PHE A 107 6.50 -1.63 11.92
C PHE A 107 7.77 -1.20 11.19
N VAL A 108 8.65 -0.44 11.85
CA VAL A 108 9.94 -0.01 11.29
C VAL A 108 10.89 -1.20 11.08
N GLU A 109 10.94 -2.14 12.02
CA GLU A 109 11.70 -3.40 11.89
C GLU A 109 11.24 -4.21 10.67
N GLY A 110 9.92 -4.36 10.50
CA GLY A 110 9.34 -5.03 9.36
C GLY A 110 9.71 -4.36 8.05
N ALA A 111 9.50 -3.06 7.95
CA ALA A 111 9.84 -2.29 6.75
C ALA A 111 11.35 -2.39 6.42
N CYS A 112 12.21 -2.18 7.41
CA CYS A 112 13.67 -2.26 7.28
C CYS A 112 14.14 -3.65 6.87
N GLY A 113 13.62 -4.71 7.49
CA GLY A 113 13.97 -6.09 7.14
C GLY A 113 13.66 -6.41 5.69
N ASN A 114 12.52 -5.94 5.17
CA ASN A 114 12.16 -6.12 3.76
C ASN A 114 12.97 -5.23 2.79
N ILE A 115 13.33 -4.01 3.21
CA ILE A 115 14.28 -3.14 2.48
C ILE A 115 15.63 -3.84 2.31
N LEU A 116 16.20 -4.34 3.40
CA LEU A 116 17.49 -5.04 3.40
C LEU A 116 17.42 -6.29 2.54
N ARG A 117 16.29 -7.02 2.52
CA ARG A 117 16.09 -8.17 1.63
C ARG A 117 16.16 -7.79 0.15
N ASN A 118 15.58 -6.65 -0.22
CA ASN A 118 15.67 -6.15 -1.59
C ASN A 118 17.11 -5.74 -1.93
N LEU A 119 17.80 -4.97 -1.07
CA LEU A 119 19.18 -4.55 -1.34
C LEU A 119 20.16 -5.71 -1.40
N ASN A 120 20.07 -6.66 -0.46
CA ASN A 120 20.93 -7.85 -0.44
C ASN A 120 20.77 -8.74 -1.68
N TYR A 121 19.62 -8.70 -2.35
CA TYR A 121 19.45 -9.39 -3.63
C TYR A 121 20.35 -8.78 -4.72
N TYR A 122 20.39 -7.44 -4.82
CA TYR A 122 21.21 -6.73 -5.81
C TYR A 122 22.70 -6.66 -5.42
N ALA A 123 23.04 -6.62 -4.13
CA ALA A 123 24.43 -6.57 -3.65
C ALA A 123 25.26 -7.82 -4.02
N ARG A 124 24.60 -8.90 -4.46
CA ARG A 124 25.28 -10.08 -5.04
C ARG A 124 26.08 -9.72 -6.29
N GLU A 125 25.59 -8.75 -7.07
CA GLU A 125 26.19 -8.31 -8.33
C GLU A 125 26.70 -6.86 -8.25
N MET A 126 26.19 -6.05 -7.32
CA MET A 126 26.54 -4.62 -7.18
C MET A 126 27.19 -4.32 -5.82
N LYS A 127 28.52 -4.37 -5.77
CA LYS A 127 29.29 -4.13 -4.53
C LYS A 127 29.24 -2.69 -4.00
N SER A 128 28.78 -1.73 -4.80
CA SER A 128 28.56 -0.36 -4.29
C SER A 128 27.44 -0.29 -3.24
N LEU A 129 26.54 -1.28 -3.20
CA LEU A 129 25.40 -1.29 -2.29
C LEU A 129 25.74 -1.66 -0.83
N GLU A 130 26.90 -2.26 -0.57
CA GLU A 130 27.25 -2.71 0.78
C GLU A 130 27.33 -1.55 1.78
N ALA A 131 27.88 -0.39 1.39
CA ALA A 131 27.94 0.78 2.27
C ALA A 131 26.54 1.28 2.68
N HIS A 132 25.56 1.22 1.77
CA HIS A 132 24.17 1.60 2.08
C HIS A 132 23.49 0.58 2.99
N ILE A 133 23.76 -0.71 2.77
CA ILE A 133 23.27 -1.80 3.63
C ILE A 133 23.80 -1.62 5.06
N GLU A 134 25.11 -1.43 5.22
CA GLU A 134 25.73 -1.19 6.53
C GLU A 134 25.16 0.07 7.21
N GLY A 135 24.94 1.15 6.44
CA GLY A 135 24.29 2.35 6.93
C GLY A 135 22.87 2.09 7.46
N ILE A 136 22.07 1.32 6.74
CA ILE A 136 20.71 0.94 7.16
C ILE A 136 20.75 0.03 8.39
N GLU A 137 21.68 -0.93 8.44
CA GLU A 137 21.90 -1.81 9.58
C GLU A 137 22.31 -1.03 10.84
N SER A 138 23.14 -0.01 10.68
CA SER A 138 23.52 0.91 11.77
C SER A 138 22.33 1.72 12.29
N GLU A 139 21.46 2.22 11.40
CA GLU A 139 20.27 2.95 11.81
C GLU A 139 19.24 2.07 12.52
N ILE A 140 18.98 0.85 12.03
CA ILE A 140 18.04 -0.07 12.70
C ILE A 140 18.59 -0.54 14.05
N ALA A 141 19.91 -0.66 14.22
CA ALA A 141 20.54 -0.98 15.51
C ALA A 141 20.31 0.09 16.59
N ARG A 142 19.96 1.34 16.21
CA ARG A 142 19.58 2.41 17.15
C ARG A 142 18.13 2.31 17.62
N LEU A 143 17.28 1.60 16.87
CA LEU A 143 15.84 1.52 17.13
C LEU A 143 15.50 1.03 18.55
N PRO A 144 16.16 0.00 19.13
CA PRO A 144 15.89 -0.43 20.50
C PRO A 144 16.04 0.68 21.53
N GLY A 145 17.02 1.58 21.36
CA GLY A 145 17.31 2.69 22.28
C GLY A 145 16.37 3.89 22.14
N THR A 146 15.50 3.93 21.13
CA THR A 146 14.52 5.02 21.01
C THR A 146 13.44 4.92 22.08
N THR A 147 13.01 6.05 22.62
CA THR A 147 12.05 6.14 23.73
C THR A 147 10.76 6.85 23.35
N THR A 148 10.74 7.52 22.20
CA THR A 148 9.60 8.29 21.71
C THR A 148 9.24 7.93 20.26
N ILE A 149 7.98 8.13 19.88
CA ILE A 149 7.51 7.90 18.50
C ILE A 149 8.25 8.79 17.48
N PRO A 150 8.50 10.09 17.75
CA PRO A 150 9.32 10.91 16.85
C PRO A 150 10.73 10.36 16.61
N GLU A 151 11.39 9.80 17.62
CA GLU A 151 12.69 9.14 17.45
C GLU A 151 12.60 7.92 16.54
N VAL A 152 11.56 7.08 16.72
CA VAL A 152 11.28 5.94 15.84
C VAL A 152 11.05 6.39 14.40
N MET A 153 10.24 7.43 14.19
CA MET A 153 10.00 7.99 12.86
C MET A 153 11.27 8.60 12.24
N ASN A 154 12.14 9.21 13.04
CA ASN A 154 13.43 9.71 12.57
C ASN A 154 14.36 8.58 12.08
N VAL A 155 14.35 7.42 12.76
CA VAL A 155 15.05 6.22 12.31
C VAL A 155 14.47 5.73 10.98
N GLU A 156 13.14 5.61 10.87
CA GLU A 156 12.45 5.22 9.62
C GLU A 156 12.83 6.14 8.46
N GLY A 157 12.78 7.47 8.68
CA GLY A 157 13.10 8.46 7.66
C GLY A 157 14.54 8.36 7.16
N ARG A 158 15.51 8.11 8.05
CA ARG A 158 16.93 7.90 7.66
C ARG A 158 17.12 6.59 6.90
N ILE A 159 16.52 5.49 7.36
CA ILE A 159 16.53 4.20 6.65
C ILE A 159 15.96 4.37 5.24
N ARG A 160 14.81 5.05 5.12
CA ARG A 160 14.15 5.28 3.84
C ARG A 160 14.99 6.14 2.90
N ASN A 161 15.67 7.15 3.42
CA ASN A 161 16.56 8.00 2.63
C ASN A 161 17.76 7.22 2.09
N LEU A 162 18.45 6.46 2.95
CA LEU A 162 19.55 5.58 2.52
C LEU A 162 19.08 4.56 1.48
N TYR A 163 17.89 3.99 1.67
CA TYR A 163 17.32 3.06 0.71
C TYR A 163 17.05 3.70 -0.66
N TYR A 164 16.51 4.92 -0.71
CA TYR A 164 16.30 5.62 -1.98
C TYR A 164 17.61 5.97 -2.68
N ILE A 165 18.66 6.35 -1.93
CA ILE A 165 19.99 6.59 -2.50
C ILE A 165 20.54 5.29 -3.10
N ALA A 166 20.41 4.16 -2.40
CA ALA A 166 20.83 2.85 -2.91
C ALA A 166 20.05 2.43 -4.17
N LEU A 167 18.75 2.74 -4.23
CA LEU A 167 17.94 2.50 -5.43
C LEU A 167 18.40 3.33 -6.63
N ASP A 168 18.91 4.56 -6.43
CA ASP A 168 19.44 5.40 -7.53
C ASP A 168 20.72 4.85 -8.17
N GLU A 169 21.44 3.97 -7.48
CA GLU A 169 22.55 3.21 -8.05
C GLU A 169 22.09 2.01 -8.88
N ILE A 170 20.95 1.41 -8.51
CA ILE A 170 20.35 0.28 -9.24
C ILE A 170 19.66 0.76 -10.51
N PHE A 171 19.00 1.92 -10.45
CA PHE A 171 18.22 2.44 -11.56
C PHE A 171 19.07 3.17 -12.61
N PRO A 172 18.66 3.09 -13.89
CA PRO A 172 19.25 3.94 -14.93
C PRO A 172 18.98 5.42 -14.64
N GLU A 173 19.84 6.30 -15.18
CA GLU A 173 19.88 7.73 -14.84
C GLU A 173 18.53 8.45 -14.98
N ASN A 174 17.76 8.14 -16.03
CA ASN A 174 16.44 8.72 -16.30
C ASN A 174 15.33 8.25 -15.33
N TYR A 175 15.62 7.27 -14.47
CA TYR A 175 14.70 6.75 -13.44
C TYR A 175 15.24 6.95 -12.02
N ARG A 176 16.24 7.81 -11.81
CA ARG A 176 16.68 8.17 -10.47
C ARG A 176 15.63 8.98 -9.72
N ILE A 177 15.52 8.72 -8.43
CA ILE A 177 14.69 9.40 -7.44
C ILE A 177 15.26 10.80 -7.18
N ILE A 178 16.57 10.93 -6.95
CA ILE A 178 17.32 12.14 -6.55
C ILE A 178 16.88 12.69 -5.19
N LYS A 179 15.59 13.01 -5.07
CA LYS A 179 14.92 13.43 -3.84
C LYS A 179 13.46 13.02 -3.91
N ARG A 180 12.91 12.52 -2.79
CA ARG A 180 11.49 12.19 -2.73
C ARG A 180 10.63 13.46 -2.81
N SER A 181 9.83 13.56 -3.88
CA SER A 181 8.84 14.64 -4.11
C SER A 181 7.44 14.05 -4.22
N ARG A 182 6.55 14.42 -3.29
CA ARG A 182 5.23 13.78 -3.16
C ARG A 182 4.19 14.45 -4.04
N MET A 183 3.84 15.71 -3.80
CA MET A 183 2.77 16.38 -4.52
C MET A 183 3.17 17.81 -4.91
N PRO A 184 3.38 18.10 -6.21
CA PRO A 184 3.44 17.16 -7.34
C PRO A 184 4.72 16.28 -7.33
N PRO A 185 4.71 15.10 -7.98
CA PRO A 185 5.93 14.34 -8.26
C PRO A 185 6.83 15.05 -9.28
N ALA A 186 8.11 15.17 -8.96
CA ALA A 186 9.05 15.91 -9.80
C ALA A 186 9.60 15.12 -11.00
N ASN A 187 9.62 13.78 -10.93
CA ASN A 187 10.22 12.93 -11.95
C ASN A 187 9.50 11.56 -12.07
N ARG A 188 9.86 10.79 -13.10
CA ARG A 188 9.27 9.49 -13.44
C ARG A 188 9.18 8.56 -12.24
N MET A 189 10.29 8.43 -11.50
CA MET A 189 10.37 7.53 -10.36
C MET A 189 9.50 7.99 -9.18
N ASN A 190 9.50 9.29 -8.87
CA ASN A 190 8.61 9.84 -7.87
C ASN A 190 7.13 9.62 -8.24
N THR A 191 6.78 9.68 -9.52
CA THR A 191 5.42 9.37 -10.01
C THR A 191 5.08 7.89 -9.77
N LEU A 192 5.95 6.95 -10.14
CA LEU A 192 5.76 5.51 -9.90
C LEU A 192 5.61 5.17 -8.42
N ILE A 193 6.52 5.68 -7.57
CA ILE A 193 6.47 5.45 -6.12
C ILE A 193 5.19 6.02 -5.51
N SER A 194 4.79 7.23 -5.93
CA SER A 194 3.56 7.88 -5.45
C SER A 194 2.30 7.11 -5.81
N PHE A 195 2.23 6.65 -7.07
CA PHE A 195 1.11 5.85 -7.56
C PHE A 195 1.02 4.50 -6.85
N GLY A 196 2.14 3.77 -6.76
CA GLY A 196 2.21 2.51 -6.05
C GLY A 196 1.89 2.63 -4.56
N ASN A 197 2.37 3.69 -3.90
CA ASN A 197 2.05 3.94 -2.49
C ASN A 197 0.55 4.19 -2.27
N SER A 198 -0.13 4.86 -3.20
CA SER A 198 -1.58 5.08 -3.13
C SER A 198 -2.36 3.77 -3.30
N LEU A 199 -1.88 2.87 -4.17
CA LEU A 199 -2.45 1.53 -4.35
C LEU A 199 -2.28 0.66 -3.11
N ILE A 200 -1.07 0.54 -2.56
CA ILE A 200 -0.87 -0.31 -1.37
C ILE A 200 -1.60 0.24 -0.15
N TYR A 201 -1.71 1.56 -0.01
CA TYR A 201 -2.50 2.17 1.04
C TYR A 201 -3.98 1.75 0.98
N THR A 202 -4.60 1.87 -0.19
CA THR A 202 -6.02 1.53 -0.38
C THR A 202 -6.29 0.03 -0.30
N THR A 203 -5.37 -0.80 -0.80
CA THR A 203 -5.43 -2.25 -0.62
C THR A 203 -5.35 -2.62 0.85
N THR A 204 -4.40 -2.06 1.60
CA THR A 204 -4.27 -2.28 3.05
C THR A 204 -5.53 -1.83 3.79
N LEU A 205 -6.08 -0.67 3.42
CA LEU A 205 -7.33 -0.17 3.99
C LEU A 205 -8.49 -1.14 3.75
N SER A 206 -8.67 -1.61 2.52
CA SER A 206 -9.67 -2.65 2.19
C SER A 206 -9.48 -3.92 3.05
N GLU A 207 -8.24 -4.35 3.27
CA GLU A 207 -7.96 -5.52 4.11
C GLU A 207 -8.21 -5.25 5.60
N ILE A 208 -8.00 -4.03 6.12
CA ILE A 208 -8.33 -3.66 7.51
C ILE A 208 -9.82 -3.84 7.78
N TYR A 209 -10.67 -3.35 6.89
CA TYR A 209 -12.13 -3.51 7.01
C TYR A 209 -12.61 -4.96 6.82
N ASN A 210 -11.75 -5.87 6.38
CA ASN A 210 -11.99 -7.32 6.41
C ASN A 210 -11.53 -7.96 7.74
N THR A 211 -11.28 -7.14 8.75
CA THR A 211 -10.98 -7.50 10.13
C THR A 211 -11.80 -6.62 11.07
N GLN A 212 -11.65 -6.84 12.37
CA GLN A 212 -12.29 -6.05 13.41
C GLN A 212 -11.47 -4.83 13.87
N LEU A 213 -10.29 -4.60 13.27
CA LEU A 213 -9.44 -3.46 13.62
C LEU A 213 -10.08 -2.14 13.18
N ASN A 214 -9.94 -1.13 14.01
CA ASN A 214 -10.32 0.22 13.65
C ASN A 214 -9.20 0.86 12.79
N PRO A 215 -9.50 1.31 11.54
CA PRO A 215 -8.49 1.86 10.64
C PRO A 215 -7.93 3.22 11.06
N THR A 216 -8.56 3.93 12.01
CA THR A 216 -8.11 5.25 12.47
C THR A 216 -7.10 5.17 13.62
N ILE A 217 -7.01 4.03 14.32
CA ILE A 217 -6.09 3.86 15.46
C ILE A 217 -4.80 3.18 14.99
N SER A 218 -3.75 3.99 14.84
CA SER A 218 -2.39 3.59 14.47
C SER A 218 -1.44 3.63 15.65
N PHE A 219 -0.18 3.26 15.44
CA PHE A 219 0.85 3.21 16.47
C PHE A 219 2.11 3.98 16.09
N LEU A 220 2.56 3.87 14.83
CA LEU A 220 3.71 4.61 14.30
C LEU A 220 3.31 6.03 13.86
N HIS A 221 2.39 6.15 12.91
CA HIS A 221 1.87 7.45 12.50
C HIS A 221 0.88 7.96 13.55
N GLU A 222 0.88 9.26 13.85
CA GLU A 222 -0.14 9.83 14.73
C GLU A 222 -1.55 9.64 14.13
N PRO A 223 -2.52 9.12 14.90
CA PRO A 223 -3.94 9.30 14.61
C PRO A 223 -4.21 10.79 14.49
N PHE A 224 -4.54 11.26 13.29
CA PHE A 224 -4.89 12.65 13.04
C PHE A 224 -6.23 12.71 12.33
N GLU A 225 -6.89 13.86 12.40
CA GLU A 225 -8.18 14.05 11.73
C GLU A 225 -8.08 13.71 10.24
N ARG A 226 -9.13 13.04 9.73
CA ARG A 226 -9.37 12.82 8.29
C ARG A 226 -8.41 11.87 7.56
N ARG A 227 -7.73 10.95 8.25
CA ARG A 227 -6.94 9.87 7.59
C ARG A 227 -7.04 8.52 8.30
N PHE A 228 -6.96 7.43 7.54
CA PHE A 228 -6.85 6.08 8.08
C PHE A 228 -5.39 5.75 8.39
N SER A 229 -4.91 6.19 9.56
CA SER A 229 -3.49 6.09 9.91
C SER A 229 -3.00 4.65 10.05
N LEU A 230 -3.84 3.68 10.44
CA LEU A 230 -3.39 2.28 10.57
C LEU A 230 -2.97 1.69 9.23
N ALA A 231 -3.66 2.09 8.15
CA ALA A 231 -3.30 1.67 6.81
C ALA A 231 -1.91 2.18 6.41
N LEU A 232 -1.48 3.35 6.89
CA LEU A 232 -0.12 3.85 6.67
C LEU A 232 0.92 2.96 7.35
N ASP A 233 0.74 2.66 8.64
CA ASP A 233 1.66 1.82 9.42
C ASP A 233 1.86 0.45 8.78
N VAL A 234 0.77 -0.25 8.49
CA VAL A 234 0.82 -1.59 7.91
C VAL A 234 1.39 -1.54 6.49
N SER A 235 1.09 -0.49 5.72
CA SER A 235 1.63 -0.36 4.36
C SER A 235 3.15 -0.21 4.33
N GLU A 236 3.79 0.33 5.37
CA GLU A 236 5.26 0.43 5.41
C GLU A 236 5.96 -0.93 5.26
N ILE A 237 5.37 -1.99 5.81
CA ILE A 237 5.89 -3.36 5.70
C ILE A 237 5.77 -3.87 4.25
N PHE A 238 4.68 -3.52 3.56
CA PHE A 238 4.36 -4.08 2.25
C PHE A 238 4.91 -3.25 1.07
N LYS A 239 5.30 -1.99 1.27
CA LYS A 239 5.94 -1.17 0.23
C LYS A 239 7.16 -1.87 -0.40
N PRO A 240 8.17 -2.35 0.38
CA PRO A 240 9.31 -3.06 -0.21
C PRO A 240 8.95 -4.43 -0.80
N ILE A 241 7.95 -5.10 -0.23
CA ILE A 241 7.54 -6.45 -0.64
C ILE A 241 6.83 -6.43 -2.01
N ILE A 242 6.03 -5.39 -2.26
CA ILE A 242 5.10 -5.31 -3.39
C ILE A 242 5.50 -4.17 -4.33
N ILE A 243 5.43 -2.92 -3.86
CA ILE A 243 5.57 -1.74 -4.71
C ILE A 243 6.98 -1.61 -5.26
N ASP A 244 7.99 -1.65 -4.39
CA ASP A 244 9.38 -1.43 -4.81
C ASP A 244 9.84 -2.55 -5.76
N ARG A 245 9.38 -3.80 -5.53
CA ARG A 245 9.65 -4.93 -6.43
C ARG A 245 8.96 -4.81 -7.80
N ILE A 246 7.73 -4.26 -7.85
CA ILE A 246 7.06 -3.96 -9.12
C ILE A 246 7.83 -2.89 -9.88
N ILE A 247 8.23 -1.81 -9.21
CA ILE A 247 9.01 -0.73 -9.82
C ILE A 247 10.35 -1.25 -10.35
N LEU A 248 11.08 -2.03 -9.54
CA LEU A 248 12.32 -2.69 -9.95
C LEU A 248 12.11 -3.57 -11.20
N LYS A 249 11.03 -4.36 -11.25
CA LYS A 249 10.69 -5.18 -12.43
C LYS A 249 10.42 -4.29 -13.65
N LEU A 250 9.54 -3.30 -13.52
CA LEU A 250 9.12 -2.43 -14.63
C LEU A 250 10.29 -1.68 -15.25
N VAL A 251 11.17 -1.12 -14.42
CA VAL A 251 12.32 -0.33 -14.87
C VAL A 251 13.42 -1.24 -15.42
N ASN A 252 13.85 -2.27 -14.68
CA ASN A 252 14.99 -3.10 -15.10
C ASN A 252 14.67 -3.98 -16.31
N LYS A 253 13.40 -4.25 -16.60
CA LYS A 253 12.96 -4.96 -17.80
C LYS A 253 12.55 -4.02 -18.95
N ASN A 254 12.82 -2.71 -18.84
CA ASN A 254 12.48 -1.69 -19.85
C ASN A 254 11.02 -1.76 -20.31
N MET A 255 10.10 -2.00 -19.37
CA MET A 255 8.67 -2.10 -19.67
C MET A 255 8.00 -0.74 -19.81
N LEU A 256 8.66 0.32 -19.34
CA LEU A 256 8.17 1.69 -19.32
C LEU A 256 8.86 2.53 -20.40
N ASP A 257 8.09 3.00 -21.37
CA ASP A 257 8.52 3.98 -22.37
C ASP A 257 8.05 5.40 -22.03
N ASP A 258 8.45 6.37 -22.85
CA ASP A 258 8.14 7.78 -22.63
C ASP A 258 6.63 8.06 -22.62
N ASP A 259 5.86 7.34 -23.45
CA ASP A 259 4.39 7.43 -23.50
C ASP A 259 3.71 6.94 -22.21
N CYS A 260 4.42 6.22 -21.33
CA CYS A 260 3.89 5.85 -20.01
C CYS A 260 3.80 7.04 -19.05
N PHE A 261 4.45 8.16 -19.39
CA PHE A 261 4.47 9.38 -18.60
C PHE A 261 3.88 10.54 -19.38
N ARG A 262 3.40 11.56 -18.66
CA ARG A 262 2.92 12.83 -19.23
C ARG A 262 3.21 13.98 -18.27
N GLY A 263 3.21 15.20 -18.78
CA GLY A 263 3.59 16.39 -18.02
C GLY A 263 5.09 16.70 -18.11
N GLU A 264 5.53 17.68 -17.34
CA GLU A 264 6.90 18.19 -17.36
C GLU A 264 7.66 17.82 -16.07
N ILE A 265 8.97 18.03 -16.05
CA ILE A 265 9.77 17.88 -14.82
C ILE A 265 9.23 18.86 -13.78
N GLY A 266 8.92 18.35 -12.58
CA GLY A 266 8.24 19.11 -11.53
C GLY A 266 6.73 18.91 -11.46
N ASP A 267 6.10 18.35 -12.50
CA ASP A 267 4.65 18.08 -12.58
C ASP A 267 4.35 16.84 -13.42
N MET A 268 4.96 15.70 -13.04
CA MET A 268 4.94 14.48 -13.86
C MET A 268 3.91 13.45 -13.38
N LEU A 269 3.22 12.86 -14.35
CA LEU A 269 2.08 11.97 -14.18
C LEU A 269 2.26 10.66 -14.94
N LEU A 270 1.62 9.60 -14.47
CA LEU A 270 1.42 8.41 -15.31
C LEU A 270 0.31 8.70 -16.32
N SER A 271 0.60 8.39 -17.58
CA SER A 271 -0.43 8.34 -18.62
C SER A 271 -1.37 7.17 -18.39
N GLU A 272 -2.47 7.09 -19.16
CA GLU A 272 -3.38 5.94 -19.10
C GLU A 272 -2.67 4.62 -19.45
N LYS A 273 -1.71 4.66 -20.38
CA LYS A 273 -0.85 3.53 -20.73
C LYS A 273 0.00 3.10 -19.54
N GLY A 274 0.68 4.06 -18.90
CA GLY A 274 1.52 3.81 -17.72
C GLY A 274 0.72 3.27 -16.53
N LYS A 275 -0.45 3.85 -16.24
CA LYS A 275 -1.37 3.35 -15.21
C LYS A 275 -1.79 1.92 -15.50
N LYS A 276 -2.29 1.63 -16.71
CA LYS A 276 -2.75 0.27 -17.07
C LYS A 276 -1.65 -0.78 -16.92
N LEU A 277 -0.43 -0.44 -17.35
CA LEU A 277 0.73 -1.32 -17.19
C LEU A 277 1.04 -1.58 -15.71
N PHE A 278 1.15 -0.52 -14.90
CA PHE A 278 1.43 -0.65 -13.47
C PHE A 278 0.34 -1.46 -12.74
N LEU A 279 -0.93 -1.20 -13.03
CA LEU A 279 -2.07 -1.89 -12.41
C LEU A 279 -2.10 -3.38 -12.78
N THR A 280 -1.71 -3.74 -14.00
CA THR A 280 -1.59 -5.14 -14.43
C THR A 280 -0.57 -5.87 -13.57
N GLU A 281 0.64 -5.31 -13.47
CA GLU A 281 1.73 -5.86 -12.64
C GLU A 281 1.38 -5.90 -11.14
N TYR A 282 0.65 -4.90 -10.67
CA TYR A 282 0.16 -4.85 -9.30
C TYR A 282 -0.82 -5.98 -8.98
N ASN A 283 -1.80 -6.22 -9.85
CA ASN A 283 -2.76 -7.31 -9.67
C ASN A 283 -2.11 -8.70 -9.77
N GLU A 284 -1.19 -8.88 -10.72
CA GLU A 284 -0.39 -10.11 -10.83
C GLU A 284 0.41 -10.35 -9.54
N LYS A 285 1.04 -9.30 -9.01
CA LYS A 285 1.80 -9.40 -7.77
C LYS A 285 0.92 -9.76 -6.57
N LEU A 286 -0.26 -9.14 -6.44
CA LEU A 286 -1.20 -9.42 -5.36
C LEU A 286 -1.79 -10.83 -5.41
N SER A 287 -2.01 -11.37 -6.61
CA SER A 287 -2.57 -12.71 -6.84
C SER A 287 -1.53 -13.83 -6.77
N THR A 288 -0.25 -13.52 -7.00
CA THR A 288 0.87 -14.46 -6.82
C THR A 288 0.82 -15.09 -5.43
N THR A 289 1.06 -16.39 -5.34
CA THR A 289 1.06 -17.13 -4.07
C THR A 289 2.44 -17.61 -3.66
N ILE A 290 2.68 -17.70 -2.35
CA ILE A 290 3.88 -18.29 -1.75
C ILE A 290 3.49 -19.36 -0.74
N LYS A 291 4.33 -20.38 -0.57
CA LYS A 291 4.14 -21.38 0.50
C LYS A 291 4.45 -20.75 1.85
N HIS A 292 3.43 -20.60 2.69
CA HIS A 292 3.57 -19.91 3.98
C HIS A 292 4.18 -20.84 5.04
N ARG A 293 5.33 -20.46 5.62
CA ARG A 293 6.11 -21.30 6.55
C ARG A 293 5.33 -21.84 7.75
N GLY A 294 4.33 -21.10 8.23
CA GLY A 294 3.53 -21.50 9.40
C GLY A 294 2.11 -21.98 9.12
N LEU A 295 1.67 -22.06 7.85
CA LEU A 295 0.29 -22.42 7.51
C LEU A 295 0.20 -23.63 6.57
N GLU A 296 1.33 -24.19 6.14
CA GLU A 296 1.47 -25.31 5.19
C GLU A 296 0.72 -25.17 3.84
N GLN A 297 0.11 -24.02 3.59
CA GLN A 297 -0.69 -23.70 2.41
C GLN A 297 -0.08 -22.54 1.61
N ASN A 298 -0.49 -22.44 0.35
CA ASN A 298 -0.16 -21.31 -0.51
C ASN A 298 -1.03 -20.11 -0.15
N VAL A 299 -0.38 -18.96 0.04
CA VAL A 299 -1.03 -17.70 0.44
C VAL A 299 -0.67 -16.61 -0.55
N SER A 300 -1.67 -15.86 -1.01
CA SER A 300 -1.44 -14.73 -1.92
C SER A 300 -0.84 -13.52 -1.20
N PHE A 301 -0.14 -12.63 -1.92
CA PHE A 301 0.37 -11.39 -1.33
C PHE A 301 -0.75 -10.54 -0.71
N LYS A 302 -1.93 -10.48 -1.34
CA LYS A 302 -3.11 -9.81 -0.76
C LYS A 302 -3.51 -10.45 0.58
N ARG A 303 -3.51 -11.78 0.66
CA ARG A 303 -3.82 -12.49 1.91
C ARG A 303 -2.73 -12.31 2.99
N LEU A 304 -1.46 -12.12 2.62
CA LEU A 304 -0.40 -11.80 3.58
C LEU A 304 -0.69 -10.49 4.32
N ILE A 305 -1.25 -9.47 3.65
CA ILE A 305 -1.69 -8.23 4.29
C ILE A 305 -2.72 -8.53 5.39
N ARG A 306 -3.74 -9.35 5.08
CA ARG A 306 -4.73 -9.75 6.09
C ARG A 306 -4.16 -10.58 7.24
N LEU A 307 -3.19 -11.45 6.96
CA LEU A 307 -2.50 -12.21 8.02
C LEU A 307 -1.68 -11.29 8.93
N GLU A 308 -1.09 -10.22 8.40
CA GLU A 308 -0.41 -9.19 9.19
C GLU A 308 -1.37 -8.48 10.14
N LEU A 309 -2.56 -8.14 9.65
CA LEU A 309 -3.62 -7.55 10.45
C LEU A 309 -4.11 -8.50 11.55
N TYR A 310 -4.29 -9.80 11.25
CA TYR A 310 -4.65 -10.76 12.29
C TYR A 310 -3.58 -10.94 13.37
N LYS A 311 -2.29 -10.79 13.04
CA LYS A 311 -1.24 -10.75 14.07
C LYS A 311 -1.40 -9.54 14.98
N LEU A 312 -1.74 -8.38 14.42
CA LEU A 312 -2.00 -7.17 15.19
C LEU A 312 -3.24 -7.30 16.09
N VAL A 313 -4.31 -7.94 15.59
CA VAL A 313 -5.49 -8.30 16.40
C VAL A 313 -5.07 -9.12 17.62
N LYS A 314 -4.33 -10.20 17.41
CA LYS A 314 -3.86 -11.08 18.51
C LYS A 314 -3.00 -10.35 19.53
N HIS A 315 -2.16 -9.41 19.07
CA HIS A 315 -1.38 -8.58 19.96
C HIS A 315 -2.24 -7.63 20.80
N CYS A 316 -3.19 -6.93 20.17
CA CYS A 316 -4.08 -6.02 20.90
C CYS A 316 -4.90 -6.75 21.97
N LEU A 317 -5.34 -7.99 21.68
CA LEU A 317 -6.05 -8.85 22.61
C LEU A 317 -5.15 -9.49 23.69
N GLY A 318 -3.83 -9.36 23.58
CA GLY A 318 -2.87 -9.97 24.51
C GLY A 318 -2.65 -11.48 24.30
N GLU A 319 -3.12 -12.04 23.18
CA GLU A 319 -2.97 -13.47 22.87
C GLU A 319 -1.56 -13.81 22.39
N LYS A 320 -0.93 -12.91 21.62
CA LYS A 320 0.39 -13.14 21.04
C LYS A 320 1.08 -11.83 20.65
N ASP A 321 2.36 -11.71 20.99
CA ASP A 321 3.16 -10.56 20.58
C ASP A 321 3.24 -10.39 19.06
N TYR A 322 3.09 -9.14 18.61
CA TYR A 322 3.23 -8.79 17.21
C TYR A 322 4.69 -8.91 16.79
N LYS A 323 4.94 -9.71 15.76
CA LYS A 323 6.25 -9.82 15.11
C LYS A 323 6.06 -9.53 13.64
N PRO A 324 6.65 -8.47 13.06
CA PRO A 324 6.32 -8.02 11.71
C PRO A 324 6.67 -9.07 10.64
N LEU A 325 5.98 -9.03 9.50
CA LEU A 325 6.36 -9.85 8.35
C LEU A 325 7.68 -9.35 7.76
N ILE A 326 8.68 -10.23 7.75
CA ILE A 326 9.89 -10.06 6.95
C ILE A 326 9.93 -11.22 5.96
N MET A 327 10.08 -10.89 4.69
CA MET A 327 10.12 -11.87 3.62
C MET A 327 11.30 -12.84 3.79
N TRP A 328 11.03 -14.12 3.49
CA TRP A 328 11.95 -15.22 3.73
C TRP A 328 12.25 -16.05 2.47
N TRP A 329 11.67 -15.63 1.35
CA TRP A 329 11.78 -16.26 0.05
C TRP A 329 12.72 -15.47 -0.86
#